data_AF-A0A1A2RXZ3-F1
#
_entry.id   AF-A0A1A2RXZ3-F1
#
_cell.length_a   1.000
_cell.length_b   1.000
_cell.length_c   1.000
_cell.angle_alpha   90.00
_cell.angle_beta   90.00
_cell.angle_gamma   90.00
#
_symmetry.space_group_name_H-M   'P 1'
#
loop_
_entity.id
_entity.type
_entity.pdbx_description
1 polymer ?
#
loop_
_entity_poly.entity_id
_entity_poly.type
_entity_poly.pdbx_seq_one_letter_code
_entity_poly.pdbx_strand_id
1 'polypeptide(L)'
;MQPEDMILVSVDDHLVEPPNLFEGRVASKYADETPLIIRQRDGSEVWTFNGAIIPNIGLNAVAGRPREEYGVEPTAFDEMRPGCYDIHERIKDMDAGGVLGSMCFPSFPGFAGRQHRTREQCTVGALRAEVGDHDVAVRSFDRGRFECTAGATLGSESAKLDV
;
A
#
# COMPACT_ATOMS: atom_id res chain seq x y z
N MET A 1 -16.39 -29.40 -2.01
CA MET A 1 -15.92 -28.37 -1.06
C MET A 1 -16.76 -27.15 -1.33
N GLN A 2 -17.53 -26.70 -0.34
CA GLN A 2 -18.31 -25.48 -0.48
C GLN A 2 -17.47 -24.27 -0.04
N PRO A 3 -17.73 -23.05 -0.52
CA PRO A 3 -17.01 -21.85 -0.09
C PRO A 3 -17.01 -21.65 1.44
N GLU A 4 -18.12 -21.98 2.11
CA GLU A 4 -18.27 -21.93 3.56
C GLU A 4 -17.37 -22.91 4.34
N ASP A 5 -16.82 -23.92 3.67
CA ASP A 5 -15.86 -24.86 4.27
C ASP A 5 -14.41 -24.36 4.14
N MET A 6 -14.18 -23.24 3.43
CA MET A 6 -12.85 -22.73 3.13
C MET A 6 -12.40 -21.73 4.19
N ILE A 7 -11.11 -21.81 4.53
CA ILE A 7 -10.41 -20.79 5.30
C ILE A 7 -9.58 -19.98 4.31
N LEU A 8 -9.92 -18.69 4.14
CA LEU A 8 -9.29 -17.85 3.14
C LEU A 8 -8.07 -17.12 3.72
N VAL A 9 -7.05 -16.94 2.89
CA VAL A 9 -5.93 -16.03 3.15
C VAL A 9 -5.92 -15.01 2.03
N SER A 10 -6.12 -13.74 2.36
CA SER A 10 -5.99 -12.65 1.39
C SER A 10 -4.50 -12.34 1.18
N VAL A 11 -4.08 -12.39 -0.09
CA VAL A 11 -2.70 -12.10 -0.49
C VAL A 11 -2.51 -10.66 -0.94
N ASP A 12 -3.59 -9.90 -1.05
CA ASP A 12 -3.57 -8.51 -1.50
C ASP A 12 -4.78 -7.76 -0.92
N ASP A 13 -4.57 -7.17 0.26
CA ASP A 13 -5.46 -6.12 0.73
C ASP A 13 -4.68 -4.82 0.95
N HIS A 14 -5.42 -3.73 1.10
CA HIS A 14 -4.86 -2.44 1.51
C HIS A 14 -5.45 -1.96 2.83
N LEU A 15 -4.66 -1.17 3.57
CA LEU A 15 -5.10 -0.40 4.74
C LEU A 15 -4.97 1.09 4.41
N VAL A 16 -6.00 1.86 4.67
CA VAL A 16 -5.93 3.32 4.68
C VAL A 16 -5.25 3.74 5.97
N GLU A 17 -4.08 4.39 5.86
CA GLU A 17 -3.32 4.83 7.02
C GLU A 17 -4.15 5.77 7.90
N PRO A 18 -4.26 5.52 9.23
CA PRO A 18 -5.07 6.35 10.10
C PRO A 18 -4.48 7.77 10.22
N PRO A 19 -5.29 8.80 10.50
CA PRO A 19 -4.84 10.20 10.53
C PRO A 19 -3.68 10.45 11.50
N ASN A 20 -3.63 9.68 12.59
CA ASN A 20 -2.60 9.79 13.63
C ASN A 20 -1.41 8.84 13.41
N LEU A 21 -1.19 8.30 12.20
CA LEU A 21 -0.14 7.31 11.95
C LEU A 21 1.26 7.82 12.33
N PHE A 22 1.57 9.09 12.09
CA PHE A 22 2.90 9.63 12.34
C PHE A 22 3.05 10.32 13.70
N GLU A 23 1.94 10.60 14.38
CA GLU A 23 1.92 11.31 15.67
C GLU A 23 2.73 10.55 16.74
N GLY A 24 3.77 11.20 17.26
CA GLY A 24 4.63 10.63 18.30
C GLY A 24 5.48 9.42 17.86
N ARG A 25 5.44 9.03 16.58
CA ARG A 25 6.19 7.88 16.03
C ARG A 25 7.42 8.30 15.23
N VAL A 26 7.61 9.60 15.01
CA VAL A 26 8.75 10.17 14.29
C VAL A 26 9.63 10.96 15.26
N ALA A 27 10.95 10.97 15.02
CA ALA A 27 11.88 11.74 15.84
C ALA A 27 11.47 13.22 15.88
N SER A 28 11.54 13.84 17.06
CA SER A 28 10.99 15.19 17.32
C SER A 28 11.46 16.25 16.33
N LYS A 29 12.73 16.16 15.88
CA LYS A 29 13.30 17.08 14.88
C LYS A 29 12.64 17.04 13.49
N TYR A 30 11.85 16.01 13.20
CA TYR A 30 11.12 15.83 11.94
C TYR A 30 9.60 15.89 12.13
N ALA A 31 9.09 16.24 13.31
CA ALA A 31 7.66 16.25 13.58
C ALA A 31 6.88 17.12 12.59
N ASP A 32 7.44 18.29 12.25
CA ASP A 32 6.87 19.26 11.32
C ASP A 32 6.97 18.82 9.84
N GLU A 33 7.72 17.77 9.54
CA GLU A 33 7.92 17.22 8.19
C GLU A 33 7.07 15.96 7.94
N THR A 34 6.27 15.55 8.92
CA THR A 34 5.45 14.33 8.79
C THR A 34 4.26 14.53 7.84
N PRO A 35 3.82 13.47 7.16
CA PRO A 35 2.55 13.51 6.43
C PRO A 35 1.40 13.79 7.39
N LEU A 36 0.50 14.68 6.99
CA LEU A 36 -0.70 15.06 7.76
C LEU A 36 -1.94 14.93 6.90
N ILE A 37 -3.08 14.64 7.53
CA ILE A 37 -4.38 14.69 6.86
C ILE A 37 -5.04 16.03 7.21
N ILE A 38 -5.56 16.72 6.18
CA ILE A 38 -6.26 17.99 6.33
C ILE A 38 -7.66 17.85 5.73
N ARG A 39 -8.66 18.28 6.49
CA ARG A 39 -10.03 18.41 5.99
C ARG A 39 -10.20 19.72 5.23
N GLN A 40 -10.66 19.63 3.99
CA GLN A 40 -10.92 20.76 3.11
C GLN A 40 -12.30 21.37 3.39
N ARG A 41 -12.55 22.56 2.80
CA ARG A 41 -13.82 23.28 2.97
C ARG A 41 -15.03 22.56 2.38
N ASP A 42 -14.81 21.75 1.35
CA ASP A 42 -15.85 20.94 0.71
C ASP A 42 -16.17 19.64 1.49
N GLY A 43 -15.46 19.39 2.59
CA GLY A 43 -15.66 18.22 3.44
C GLY A 43 -14.72 17.05 3.14
N SER A 44 -14.00 17.07 2.02
CA SER A 44 -13.01 16.03 1.66
C SER A 44 -11.77 16.07 2.55
N GLU A 45 -11.06 14.95 2.67
CA GLU A 45 -9.82 14.85 3.43
C GLU A 45 -8.66 14.46 2.51
N VAL A 46 -7.54 15.18 2.64
CA VAL A 46 -6.36 15.03 1.78
C VAL A 46 -5.11 14.88 2.61
N TRP A 47 -4.15 14.11 2.11
CA TRP A 47 -2.82 14.07 2.66
C TRP A 47 -2.02 15.29 2.21
N THR A 48 -1.27 15.89 3.12
CA THR A 48 -0.22 16.87 2.81
C THR A 48 1.13 16.32 3.20
N PHE A 49 2.07 16.32 2.26
CA PHE A 49 3.43 15.86 2.49
C PHE A 49 4.39 16.54 1.50
N ASN A 50 5.54 17.03 1.99
CA ASN A 50 6.55 17.72 1.16
C ASN A 50 5.96 18.84 0.26
N GLY A 51 4.96 19.57 0.76
CA GLY A 51 4.27 20.64 0.02
C GLY A 51 3.29 20.15 -1.06
N ALA A 52 3.13 18.84 -1.25
CA ALA A 52 2.13 18.26 -2.12
C ALA A 52 0.80 18.08 -1.40
N ILE A 53 -0.30 18.22 -2.15
CA ILE A 53 -1.65 17.81 -1.75
C ILE A 53 -1.97 16.52 -2.50
N ILE A 54 -2.24 15.46 -1.74
CA ILE A 54 -2.46 14.11 -2.25
C ILE A 54 -3.90 13.72 -1.89
N PRO A 55 -4.81 13.64 -2.87
CA PRO A 55 -6.20 13.29 -2.62
C PRO A 55 -6.34 11.88 -2.03
N ASN A 56 -7.28 11.71 -1.10
CA ASN A 56 -7.75 10.40 -0.70
C ASN A 56 -8.79 9.94 -1.74
N ILE A 57 -8.43 9.02 -2.64
CA ILE A 57 -9.28 8.62 -3.77
C ILE A 57 -10.02 7.34 -3.41
N GLY A 58 -11.34 7.42 -3.35
CA GLY A 58 -12.22 6.42 -2.74
C GLY A 58 -12.23 5.00 -3.30
N LEU A 59 -11.63 4.75 -4.46
CA LEU A 59 -11.39 3.38 -4.95
C LEU A 59 -10.60 2.52 -3.94
N ASN A 60 -9.86 3.14 -3.01
CA ASN A 60 -9.16 2.47 -1.93
C ASN A 60 -10.06 1.96 -0.79
N ALA A 61 -11.34 2.36 -0.72
CA ALA A 61 -12.20 2.09 0.45
C ALA A 61 -13.70 1.91 0.13
N VAL A 62 -14.06 1.32 -1.01
CA VAL A 62 -15.46 1.03 -1.41
C VAL A 62 -16.02 -0.30 -0.88
N ALA A 63 -15.37 -0.94 0.09
CA ALA A 63 -15.81 -2.22 0.63
C ALA A 63 -17.26 -2.16 1.15
N GLY A 64 -18.15 -2.94 0.52
CA GLY A 64 -19.58 -2.99 0.86
C GLY A 64 -20.47 -1.96 0.16
N ARG A 65 -19.93 -1.08 -0.70
CA ARG A 65 -20.74 -0.16 -1.51
C ARG A 65 -21.31 -0.86 -2.76
N PRO A 66 -22.50 -0.48 -3.25
CA PRO A 66 -22.99 -0.90 -4.55
C PRO A 66 -22.02 -0.50 -5.67
N ARG A 67 -21.87 -1.36 -6.68
CA ARG A 67 -20.94 -1.11 -7.79
C ARG A 67 -21.25 0.17 -8.55
N GLU A 68 -22.53 0.52 -8.62
CA GLU A 68 -23.05 1.72 -9.30
C GLU A 68 -22.63 3.01 -8.57
N GLU A 69 -22.25 2.92 -7.30
CA GLU A 69 -21.75 4.05 -6.51
C GLU A 69 -20.22 4.22 -6.58
N TYR A 70 -19.52 3.37 -7.34
CA TYR A 70 -18.07 3.47 -7.47
C TYR A 70 -17.73 4.73 -8.28
N GLY A 71 -17.08 5.67 -7.61
CA GLY A 71 -16.69 6.95 -8.19
C GLY A 71 -15.39 7.43 -7.59
N VAL A 72 -15.30 8.74 -7.36
CA VAL A 72 -14.17 9.36 -6.64
C VAL A 72 -14.30 9.23 -5.13
N GLU A 73 -15.50 8.92 -4.63
CA GLU A 73 -15.84 8.73 -3.21
C GLU A 73 -15.60 7.28 -2.73
N PRO A 74 -15.32 7.07 -1.43
CA PRO A 74 -15.18 8.06 -0.34
C PRO A 74 -13.94 8.96 -0.42
N THR A 75 -14.10 10.24 -0.07
CA THR A 75 -13.00 11.21 0.01
C THR A 75 -12.69 11.65 1.44
N ALA A 76 -13.50 11.24 2.42
CA ALA A 76 -13.28 11.44 3.85
C ALA A 76 -13.44 10.14 4.66
N PHE A 77 -12.81 10.08 5.85
CA PHE A 77 -12.81 8.88 6.72
C PHE A 77 -14.20 8.52 7.27
N ASP A 78 -15.10 9.51 7.41
CA ASP A 78 -16.48 9.31 7.85
C ASP A 78 -17.37 8.65 6.78
N GLU A 79 -16.93 8.67 5.53
CA GLU A 79 -17.57 7.97 4.41
C GLU A 79 -16.98 6.56 4.19
N MET A 80 -15.88 6.25 4.86
CA MET A 80 -15.20 4.96 4.77
C MET A 80 -15.73 3.99 5.83
N ARG A 81 -15.83 2.71 5.46
CA ARG A 81 -16.07 1.64 6.42
C ARG A 81 -14.91 1.65 7.45
N PRO A 82 -15.17 1.64 8.77
CA PRO A 82 -14.12 1.72 9.78
C PRO A 82 -13.01 0.67 9.64
N GLY A 83 -13.34 -0.55 9.18
CA GLY A 83 -12.35 -1.61 8.92
C GLY A 83 -11.31 -1.26 7.83
N CYS A 84 -11.48 -0.17 7.09
CA CYS A 84 -10.49 0.35 6.15
C CYS A 84 -9.29 1.00 6.86
N TYR A 85 -9.42 1.48 8.10
CA TYR A 85 -8.35 2.19 8.83
C TYR A 85 -8.21 1.78 10.31
N ASP A 86 -9.22 1.14 10.91
CA ASP A 86 -9.18 0.60 12.27
C ASP A 86 -8.95 -0.93 12.23
N ILE A 87 -7.88 -1.39 12.87
CA ILE A 87 -7.49 -2.81 12.87
C ILE A 87 -8.51 -3.70 13.60
N HIS A 88 -9.15 -3.21 14.66
CA HIS A 88 -10.14 -3.99 15.41
C HIS A 88 -11.42 -4.15 14.62
N GLU A 89 -11.86 -3.11 13.91
CA GLU A 89 -13.01 -3.21 13.00
C GLU A 89 -12.67 -4.08 11.78
N ARG A 90 -11.42 -4.03 11.30
CA ARG A 90 -10.96 -4.89 10.21
C ARG A 90 -11.01 -6.37 10.56
N ILE A 91 -10.62 -6.75 11.77
CA ILE A 91 -10.69 -8.16 12.22
C ILE A 91 -12.15 -8.65 12.18
N LYS A 92 -13.12 -7.83 12.56
CA LYS A 92 -14.55 -8.19 12.46
C LYS A 92 -14.98 -8.40 11.01
N ASP A 93 -14.46 -7.59 10.09
CA ASP A 93 -14.73 -7.74 8.66
C ASP A 93 -14.09 -8.99 8.06
N MET A 94 -12.89 -9.34 8.52
CA MET A 94 -12.22 -10.59 8.18
C MET A 94 -13.00 -11.80 8.70
N ASP A 95 -13.46 -11.76 9.95
CA ASP A 95 -14.30 -12.81 10.55
C ASP A 95 -15.61 -13.01 9.77
N ALA A 96 -16.27 -11.90 9.40
CA ALA A 96 -17.49 -11.94 8.59
C ALA A 96 -17.24 -12.46 7.16
N GLY A 97 -16.05 -12.22 6.61
CA GLY A 97 -15.63 -12.65 5.27
C GLY A 97 -14.99 -14.03 5.19
N GLY A 98 -14.80 -14.74 6.31
CA GLY A 98 -14.10 -16.02 6.34
C GLY A 98 -12.59 -15.93 6.05
N VAL A 99 -11.98 -14.77 6.31
CA VAL A 99 -10.56 -14.49 6.05
C VAL A 99 -9.76 -14.70 7.33
N LEU A 100 -8.91 -15.73 7.37
CA LEU A 100 -8.02 -16.02 8.50
C LEU A 100 -6.83 -15.07 8.57
N GLY A 101 -6.29 -14.70 7.42
CA GLY A 101 -5.07 -13.89 7.33
C GLY A 101 -5.10 -12.99 6.12
N SER A 102 -4.46 -11.84 6.23
CA SER A 102 -4.41 -10.82 5.19
C SER A 102 -3.01 -10.22 5.09
N MET A 103 -2.52 -10.12 3.86
CA MET A 103 -1.33 -9.34 3.53
C MET A 103 -1.76 -7.91 3.17
N CYS A 104 -1.46 -6.96 4.06
CA CYS A 104 -1.81 -5.55 3.87
C CYS A 104 -0.68 -4.76 3.21
N PHE A 105 -1.00 -4.08 2.12
CA PHE A 105 -0.17 -3.09 1.44
C PHE A 105 -0.57 -1.66 1.83
N PRO A 106 0.39 -0.72 1.86
CA PRO A 106 0.11 0.66 2.23
C PRO A 106 -0.64 1.40 1.12
N SER A 107 -1.36 2.46 1.46
CA SER A 107 -2.10 3.31 0.52
C SER A 107 -1.41 4.65 0.29
N PHE A 108 -1.08 5.40 1.35
CA PHE A 108 -0.51 6.74 1.28
C PHE A 108 0.83 6.82 0.52
N PRO A 109 1.87 6.01 0.84
CA PRO A 109 3.18 6.08 0.18
C PRO A 109 3.13 5.79 -1.33
N GLY A 110 2.02 5.23 -1.81
CA GLY A 110 1.84 4.80 -3.17
C GLY A 110 2.75 3.64 -3.56
N PHE A 111 2.61 3.20 -4.81
CA PHE A 111 3.43 2.10 -5.33
C PHE A 111 4.92 2.43 -5.22
N ALA A 112 5.69 1.50 -4.63
CA ALA A 112 7.13 1.63 -4.42
C ALA A 112 7.56 2.91 -3.67
N GLY A 113 6.70 3.46 -2.79
CA GLY A 113 7.04 4.61 -1.95
C GLY A 113 7.26 5.90 -2.75
N ARG A 114 6.58 6.05 -3.89
CA ARG A 114 6.74 7.22 -4.79
C ARG A 114 6.48 8.57 -4.15
N GLN A 115 5.78 8.64 -3.02
CA GLN A 115 5.66 9.91 -2.28
C GLN A 115 6.96 10.34 -1.61
N HIS A 116 7.89 9.41 -1.38
CA HIS A 116 9.18 9.68 -0.75
C HIS A 116 10.34 9.78 -1.75
N ARG A 117 10.21 9.17 -2.94
CA ARG A 117 11.29 9.10 -3.93
C ARG A 117 10.73 9.20 -5.35
N THR A 118 11.48 9.80 -6.27
CA THR A 118 11.01 9.88 -7.66
C THR A 118 11.02 8.50 -8.32
N ARG A 119 10.25 8.34 -9.40
CA ARG A 119 10.19 7.07 -10.14
C ARG A 119 11.57 6.60 -10.59
N GLU A 120 12.41 7.52 -11.04
CA GLU A 120 13.77 7.27 -11.53
C GLU A 120 14.65 6.73 -10.41
N GLN A 121 14.45 7.24 -9.19
CA GLN A 121 15.15 6.80 -7.97
C GLN A 121 14.63 5.47 -7.43
N CYS A 122 13.42 5.04 -7.79
CA CYS A 122 12.85 3.76 -7.38
C CYS A 122 13.13 2.60 -8.36
N THR A 123 13.91 2.81 -9.43
CA THR A 123 14.28 1.70 -10.32
C THR A 123 15.19 0.71 -9.61
N VAL A 124 15.15 -0.57 -9.99
CA VAL A 124 16.06 -1.59 -9.44
C VAL A 124 17.52 -1.15 -9.61
N GLY A 125 17.87 -0.53 -10.73
CA GLY A 125 19.21 0.02 -10.96
C GLY A 125 19.58 1.13 -9.98
N ALA A 126 18.69 2.11 -9.78
CA ALA A 126 18.92 3.22 -8.85
C ALA A 126 19.04 2.74 -7.39
N LEU A 127 18.11 1.89 -6.94
CA LEU A 127 18.15 1.33 -5.59
C LEU A 127 19.43 0.53 -5.34
N ARG A 128 19.87 -0.29 -6.30
CA ARG A 128 21.12 -1.06 -6.19
C ARG A 128 22.37 -0.18 -6.16
N ALA A 129 22.38 0.94 -6.88
CA ALA A 129 23.51 1.86 -6.90
C ALA A 129 23.71 2.56 -5.54
N GLU A 130 22.63 2.80 -4.79
CA GLU A 130 22.67 3.47 -3.48
C GLU A 130 23.14 2.55 -2.34
N VAL A 131 22.89 1.25 -2.45
CA VAL A 131 23.31 0.24 -1.46
C VAL A 131 24.56 -0.51 -1.92
N GLY A 132 25.50 0.20 -2.56
CA GLY A 132 26.66 -0.40 -3.22
C GLY A 132 27.60 -1.23 -2.33
N ASP A 133 27.45 -1.13 -1.01
CA ASP A 133 28.14 -1.92 0.01
C ASP A 133 27.35 -3.14 0.52
N HIS A 134 26.10 -3.32 0.06
CA HIS A 134 25.23 -4.45 0.42
C HIS A 134 25.15 -5.48 -0.71
N ASP A 135 25.33 -6.76 -0.37
CA ASP A 135 25.08 -7.84 -1.32
C ASP A 135 23.58 -8.03 -1.56
N VAL A 136 23.13 -7.58 -2.74
CA VAL A 136 21.76 -7.65 -3.23
C VAL A 136 21.54 -8.79 -4.24
N ALA A 137 22.49 -9.74 -4.34
CA ALA A 137 22.31 -10.90 -5.19
C ALA A 137 21.13 -11.75 -4.70
N VAL A 138 20.27 -12.17 -5.65
CA VAL A 138 19.23 -13.15 -5.35
C VAL A 138 19.93 -14.47 -5.03
N ARG A 139 20.00 -14.82 -3.74
CA ARG A 139 20.55 -16.09 -3.28
C ARG A 139 19.40 -17.05 -3.02
N SER A 140 19.37 -18.15 -3.78
CA SER A 140 18.51 -19.28 -3.42
C SER A 140 19.05 -19.92 -2.14
N PHE A 141 18.21 -20.04 -1.10
CA PHE A 141 18.51 -20.85 0.08
C PHE A 141 18.17 -22.33 -0.12
N ASP A 142 17.85 -22.71 -1.35
CA ASP A 142 17.54 -24.09 -1.65
C ASP A 142 18.78 -24.98 -1.48
N ARG A 143 18.58 -26.13 -0.83
CA ARG A 143 19.63 -27.12 -0.55
C ARG A 143 19.62 -28.26 -1.58
N GLY A 144 19.31 -27.94 -2.84
CA GLY A 144 19.32 -28.90 -3.95
C GLY A 144 17.98 -29.58 -4.22
N ARG A 145 16.85 -28.97 -3.85
CA ARG A 145 15.51 -29.41 -4.27
C ARG A 145 15.13 -28.90 -5.66
N PHE A 146 15.75 -27.81 -6.12
CA PHE A 146 15.47 -27.20 -7.42
C PHE A 146 16.76 -26.94 -8.20
N GLU A 147 16.78 -27.28 -9.49
CA GLU A 147 17.86 -26.89 -10.38
C GLU A 147 17.85 -25.37 -10.58
N CYS A 148 18.99 -24.71 -10.35
CA CYS A 148 19.14 -23.28 -10.56
C CYS A 148 19.19 -23.00 -12.06
N THR A 149 18.04 -22.72 -12.67
CA THR A 149 17.98 -22.12 -14.01
C THR A 149 18.35 -20.65 -13.88
N ALA A 150 19.16 -20.13 -14.82
CA ALA A 150 19.66 -18.76 -14.78
C ALA A 150 18.48 -17.77 -14.64
N GLY A 151 18.49 -16.99 -13.56
CA GLY A 151 17.42 -16.03 -13.28
C GLY A 151 17.36 -14.92 -14.31
N ALA A 152 16.15 -14.51 -14.69
CA ALA A 152 15.93 -13.30 -15.48
C ALA A 152 16.21 -12.06 -14.62
N THR A 153 16.93 -11.09 -15.19
CA THR A 153 17.15 -9.79 -14.53
C THR A 153 15.96 -8.89 -14.86
N LEU A 154 15.13 -8.57 -13.86
CA LEU A 154 14.11 -7.53 -13.98
C LEU A 154 14.82 -6.19 -14.25
N GLY A 155 14.79 -5.75 -15.52
CA GLY A 155 15.46 -4.53 -15.99
C GLY A 155 15.90 -4.56 -17.46
N SER A 156 15.95 -5.74 -18.10
CA SER A 156 16.31 -5.85 -19.53
C SER A 156 15.13 -5.77 -20.49
N GLU A 157 13.90 -5.86 -20.00
CA GLU A 157 12.71 -5.73 -20.85
C GLU A 157 12.19 -4.29 -20.78
N SER A 158 12.60 -3.48 -21.76
CA SER A 158 11.85 -2.29 -22.13
C SER A 158 10.56 -2.74 -22.82
N ALA A 159 9.51 -2.99 -22.04
CA ALA A 159 8.17 -3.11 -22.61
C ALA A 159 7.82 -1.74 -23.23
N LYS A 160 7.91 -1.65 -24.56
CA LYS A 160 7.20 -0.61 -25.30
C LYS A 160 5.72 -0.90 -25.12
N LEU A 161 5.07 -0.13 -24.26
CA LEU A 161 3.63 0.04 -24.31
C LEU A 161 3.36 0.90 -25.54
N ASP A 162 3.09 0.25 -26.67
CA ASP A 162 2.41 0.91 -27.78
C ASP A 162 0.96 1.15 -27.33
N VAL A 163 0.63 2.45 -27.17
CA VAL A 163 -0.74 2.94 -27.00
C VAL A 163 -1.29 3.26 -28.39
#